data_AF-A0A969KY52-F1
#
_entry.id   AF-A0A969KY52-F1
#
_cell.length_a   1.000
_cell.length_b   1.000
_cell.length_c   1.000
_cell.angle_alpha   90.00
_cell.angle_beta   90.00
_cell.angle_gamma   90.00
#
_symmetry.space_group_name_H-M   'P 1'
#
loop_
_entity.id
_entity.type
_entity.pdbx_description
1 polymer ?
#
loop_
_entity_poly.entity_id
_entity_poly.type
_entity_poly.pdbx_seq_one_letter_code
_entity_poly.pdbx_strand_id
1 'polypeptide(L)'
;MAALAVVSLILVRMGIRIFNREEILSKEMDELNLKNMWYSFAGYFLRPPELAAKRSDHASARFDLLRFYRHDIPILLRQQALPLALVLIMTVLAAFLGATFAQQHPLPANVLPLNEISANTFGNLQKVRLLPEINTSFIFFNNIRVIILAAISSVFSFGVLALFLTLINMGLVSFIITQIVLLGYNPWLFVATFILPHGIFEIPAILLGMTFALRIGAALVSPPPGLDLGQGLVLTIANFLKILIFVVMPLLLLAAYIEANITPQIVIAFYAK
;
A
#
# COMPACT_ATOMS: atom_id res chain seq x y z
N MET A 1 -14.26 -3.43 -23.67
CA MET A 1 -14.50 -4.87 -23.93
C MET A 1 -13.65 -5.78 -23.03
N ALA A 2 -12.32 -5.64 -22.98
CA ALA A 2 -11.47 -6.49 -22.13
C ALA A 2 -11.75 -6.37 -20.61
N ALA A 3 -11.94 -5.17 -20.08
CA ALA A 3 -12.26 -4.96 -18.66
C ALA A 3 -13.58 -5.62 -18.25
N LEU A 4 -14.61 -5.53 -19.11
CA LEU A 4 -15.90 -6.18 -18.88
C LEU A 4 -15.77 -7.70 -18.90
N ALA A 5 -14.97 -8.27 -19.81
CA ALA A 5 -14.72 -9.71 -19.84
C ALA A 5 -14.02 -10.21 -18.57
N VAL A 6 -13.06 -9.45 -18.03
CA VAL A 6 -12.39 -9.77 -16.76
C VAL A 6 -13.37 -9.72 -15.59
N VAL A 7 -14.20 -8.67 -15.51
CA VAL A 7 -15.23 -8.56 -14.47
C VAL A 7 -16.24 -9.71 -14.58
N SER A 8 -16.71 -10.04 -15.78
CA SER A 8 -17.59 -11.18 -16.01
C SER A 8 -16.96 -12.50 -15.58
N LEU A 9 -15.68 -12.74 -15.90
CA LEU A 9 -14.96 -13.93 -15.47
C LEU A 9 -14.83 -14.00 -13.93
N ILE A 10 -14.54 -12.88 -13.28
CA ILE A 10 -14.48 -12.77 -11.82
C ILE A 10 -15.84 -13.11 -11.20
N LEU A 11 -16.92 -12.52 -11.71
CA LEU A 11 -18.28 -12.77 -11.23
C LEU A 11 -18.72 -14.22 -11.45
N VAL A 12 -18.39 -14.82 -12.59
CA VAL A 12 -18.67 -16.23 -12.88
C VAL A 12 -17.89 -17.14 -11.93
N ARG A 13 -16.59 -16.90 -11.72
CA ARG A 13 -15.75 -17.70 -10.81
C ARG A 13 -16.22 -17.57 -9.36
N MET A 14 -16.61 -16.36 -8.95
CA MET A 14 -17.19 -16.09 -7.65
C MET A 14 -18.54 -16.82 -7.49
N GLY A 15 -19.42 -16.73 -8.48
CA GLY A 15 -20.70 -17.41 -8.51
C GLY A 15 -20.55 -18.93 -8.39
N ILE A 16 -19.70 -19.56 -9.20
CA ILE A 16 -19.46 -21.01 -9.15
C ILE A 16 -18.98 -21.46 -7.76
N ARG A 17 -18.14 -20.66 -7.10
CA ARG A 17 -17.58 -21.00 -5.79
C ARG A 17 -18.58 -20.77 -4.64
N ILE A 18 -19.41 -19.74 -4.72
CA ILE A 18 -20.45 -19.42 -3.73
C ILE A 18 -21.66 -20.37 -3.85
N PHE A 19 -22.03 -20.76 -5.08
CA PHE A 19 -23.21 -21.58 -5.36
C PHE A 19 -22.93 -23.09 -5.42
N ASN A 20 -21.80 -23.56 -4.88
CA ASN A 20 -21.54 -24.99 -4.80
C ASN A 20 -22.53 -25.64 -3.82
N ARG A 21 -23.39 -26.55 -4.32
CA ARG A 21 -24.62 -27.01 -3.67
C ARG A 21 -24.45 -27.57 -2.25
N GLU A 22 -23.26 -28.04 -1.89
CA GLU A 22 -22.96 -28.61 -0.57
C GLU A 22 -22.81 -27.55 0.54
N GLU A 23 -22.46 -26.30 0.20
CA GLU A 23 -22.29 -25.22 1.19
C GLU A 23 -23.63 -24.59 1.61
N ILE A 24 -24.61 -24.57 0.69
CA ILE A 24 -25.90 -23.88 0.86
C ILE A 24 -26.76 -24.59 1.92
N LEU A 25 -26.74 -25.92 1.98
CA LEU A 25 -27.50 -26.72 2.96
C LEU A 25 -26.95 -26.64 4.39
N SER A 26 -25.69 -26.23 4.57
CA SER A 26 -25.10 -26.02 5.92
C SER A 26 -25.21 -24.57 6.42
N LYS A 27 -25.56 -23.63 5.54
CA LYS A 27 -25.49 -22.17 5.76
C LYS A 27 -26.81 -21.53 6.21
N GLU A 28 -27.89 -22.28 6.37
CA GLU A 28 -29.18 -21.72 6.85
C GLU A 28 -29.16 -21.23 8.31
N MET A 29 -28.03 -21.32 9.04
CA MET A 29 -27.95 -20.92 10.44
C MET A 29 -26.70 -20.12 10.85
N ASP A 30 -25.99 -19.47 9.92
CA ASP A 30 -24.93 -18.53 10.33
C ASP A 30 -25.55 -17.13 10.51
N GLU A 31 -26.24 -16.94 11.65
CA GLU A 31 -26.55 -15.59 12.14
C GLU A 31 -25.24 -14.78 12.15
N LEU A 32 -25.26 -13.53 11.66
CA LEU A 32 -24.10 -12.64 11.71
C LEU A 32 -23.70 -12.37 13.17
N ASN A 33 -22.93 -13.27 13.75
CA ASN A 33 -22.55 -13.21 15.15
C ASN A 33 -21.26 -12.40 15.25
N LEU A 34 -21.41 -11.08 15.42
CA LEU A 34 -20.29 -10.13 15.55
C LEU A 34 -19.29 -10.57 16.61
N LYS A 35 -19.75 -11.23 17.67
CA LYS A 35 -18.90 -11.76 18.74
C LYS A 35 -17.97 -12.87 18.22
N ASN A 36 -18.48 -13.80 17.40
CA ASN A 36 -17.66 -14.84 16.78
C ASN A 36 -16.68 -14.28 15.74
N MET A 37 -17.09 -13.26 14.98
CA MET A 37 -16.20 -12.54 14.07
C MET A 37 -15.06 -11.86 14.83
N TRP A 38 -15.35 -11.21 15.96
CA TRP A 38 -14.33 -10.58 16.81
C TRP A 38 -13.38 -11.60 17.43
N TYR A 39 -13.88 -12.73 17.95
CA TYR A 39 -13.02 -13.81 18.45
C TYR A 39 -12.12 -14.39 17.35
N SER A 40 -12.67 -14.56 16.15
CA SER A 40 -11.89 -15.02 14.99
C SER A 40 -10.83 -14.01 14.61
N PHE A 41 -11.18 -12.72 14.55
CA PHE A 41 -10.25 -11.62 14.29
C PHE A 41 -9.12 -11.58 15.32
N ALA A 42 -9.45 -11.58 16.62
CA ALA A 42 -8.47 -11.59 17.69
C ALA A 42 -7.57 -12.83 17.62
N GLY A 43 -8.15 -14.00 17.36
CA GLY A 43 -7.39 -15.24 17.15
C GLY A 43 -6.40 -15.13 15.99
N TYR A 44 -6.86 -14.68 14.83
CA TYR A 44 -6.00 -14.45 13.65
C TYR A 44 -4.94 -13.40 13.91
N PHE A 45 -5.27 -12.33 14.64
CA PHE A 45 -4.34 -11.24 14.94
C PHE A 45 -3.22 -11.69 15.91
N LEU A 46 -3.54 -12.49 16.91
CA LEU A 46 -2.58 -12.87 17.96
C LEU A 46 -1.70 -14.07 17.58
N ARG A 47 -2.17 -14.94 16.67
CA ARG A 47 -1.51 -16.21 16.30
C ARG A 47 -0.51 -16.07 15.15
N PRO A 48 0.46 -16.99 15.05
CA PRO A 48 1.30 -17.09 13.86
C PRO A 48 0.47 -17.52 12.63
N PRO A 49 0.89 -17.18 11.40
CA PRO A 49 0.11 -17.38 10.18
C PRO A 49 -0.33 -18.83 9.94
N GLU A 50 0.51 -19.79 10.33
CA GLU A 50 0.29 -21.23 10.15
C GLU A 50 -0.81 -21.79 11.05
N LEU A 51 -0.93 -21.24 12.27
CA LEU A 51 -1.95 -21.63 13.24
C LEU A 51 -3.23 -20.83 13.06
N ALA A 52 -3.13 -19.58 12.57
CA ALA A 52 -4.29 -18.76 12.23
C ALA A 52 -5.18 -19.41 11.16
N ALA A 53 -4.59 -20.22 10.25
CA ALA A 53 -5.35 -20.94 9.22
C ALA A 53 -5.96 -22.28 9.72
N LYS A 54 -5.61 -22.77 10.92
CA LYS A 54 -6.08 -24.08 11.43
C LYS A 54 -7.33 -23.91 12.32
N ARG A 55 -8.42 -24.54 11.87
CA ARG A 55 -9.79 -24.45 12.43
C ARG A 55 -9.95 -24.94 13.88
N SER A 56 -9.10 -25.87 14.34
CA SER A 56 -9.31 -26.63 15.59
C SER A 56 -8.59 -26.08 16.81
N ASP A 57 -7.73 -25.09 16.65
CA ASP A 57 -6.94 -24.58 17.77
C ASP A 57 -7.67 -23.38 18.40
N HIS A 58 -8.18 -23.53 19.62
CA HIS A 58 -8.83 -22.45 20.38
C HIS A 58 -7.91 -21.86 21.46
N ALA A 59 -6.63 -22.24 21.50
CA ALA A 59 -5.70 -21.74 22.50
C ALA A 59 -5.56 -20.20 22.43
N SER A 60 -5.62 -19.55 23.59
CA SER A 60 -5.39 -18.13 23.77
C SER A 60 -3.93 -17.79 23.45
N ALA A 61 -3.66 -17.40 22.21
CA ALA A 61 -2.32 -16.97 21.83
C ALA A 61 -2.09 -15.54 22.33
N ARG A 62 -0.94 -15.30 22.96
CA ARG A 62 -0.44 -13.94 23.21
C ARG A 62 0.30 -13.45 21.97
N PHE A 63 0.18 -12.16 21.66
CA PHE A 63 0.99 -11.54 20.62
C PHE A 63 2.44 -11.48 21.11
N ASP A 64 3.36 -12.00 20.30
CA ASP A 64 4.78 -11.94 20.56
C ASP A 64 5.45 -11.14 19.43
N LEU A 65 6.00 -9.98 19.79
CA LEU A 65 6.62 -9.06 18.86
C LEU A 65 7.87 -9.69 18.21
N LEU A 66 8.68 -10.42 18.99
CA LEU A 66 9.91 -11.03 18.48
C LEU A 66 9.60 -12.15 17.49
N ARG A 67 8.61 -13.00 17.84
CA ARG A 67 8.07 -14.00 16.92
C ARG A 67 7.54 -13.34 15.65
N PHE A 68 6.79 -12.25 15.79
CA PHE A 68 6.20 -11.57 14.64
C PHE A 68 7.28 -11.13 13.63
N TYR A 69 8.32 -10.42 14.10
CA TYR A 69 9.38 -9.93 13.22
C TYR A 69 10.27 -11.04 12.64
N ARG A 70 10.61 -12.08 13.41
CA ARG A 70 11.52 -13.13 12.96
C ARG A 70 10.85 -14.24 12.16
N HIS A 71 9.58 -14.52 12.42
CA HIS A 71 8.88 -15.69 11.90
C HIS A 71 7.65 -15.32 11.08
N ASP A 72 6.74 -14.49 11.64
CA ASP A 72 5.45 -14.24 11.02
C ASP A 72 5.59 -13.41 9.73
N ILE A 73 6.44 -12.37 9.71
CA ILE A 73 6.65 -11.52 8.52
C ILE A 73 7.14 -12.34 7.31
N PRO A 74 8.25 -13.10 7.37
CA PRO A 74 8.71 -13.88 6.22
C PRO A 74 7.65 -14.83 5.66
N ILE A 75 6.86 -15.46 6.53
CA ILE A 75 5.80 -16.39 6.11
C ILE A 75 4.65 -15.63 5.45
N LEU A 76 4.20 -14.52 6.04
CA LEU A 76 3.15 -13.68 5.47
C LEU A 76 3.55 -13.16 4.08
N LEU A 77 4.80 -12.72 3.90
CA LEU A 77 5.30 -12.27 2.60
C LEU A 77 5.34 -13.40 1.57
N ARG A 78 5.80 -14.60 1.95
CA ARG A 78 5.79 -15.77 1.06
C ARG A 78 4.37 -16.17 0.66
N GLN A 79 3.42 -16.12 1.59
CA GLN A 79 2.01 -16.39 1.31
C GLN A 79 1.39 -15.33 0.39
N GLN A 80 1.90 -14.09 0.41
CA GLN A 80 1.46 -13.00 -0.46
C GLN A 80 2.40 -12.75 -1.66
N ALA A 81 3.22 -13.72 -2.05
CA ALA A 81 4.18 -13.55 -3.16
C ALA A 81 3.49 -13.16 -4.48
N LEU A 82 2.31 -13.72 -4.78
CA LEU A 82 1.57 -13.37 -5.99
C LEU A 82 1.00 -11.93 -5.93
N PRO A 83 0.24 -11.51 -4.90
CA PRO A 83 -0.14 -10.11 -4.72
C PRO A 83 1.06 -9.15 -4.77
N LEU A 84 2.19 -9.51 -4.15
CA LEU A 84 3.41 -8.70 -4.16
C LEU A 84 3.97 -8.57 -5.57
N ALA A 85 4.07 -9.67 -6.32
CA ALA A 85 4.53 -9.65 -7.70
C ALA A 85 3.63 -8.76 -8.58
N LEU A 86 2.31 -8.80 -8.39
CA LEU A 86 1.38 -7.92 -9.12
C LEU A 86 1.60 -6.44 -8.79
N VAL A 87 1.80 -6.09 -7.52
CA VAL A 87 2.10 -4.70 -7.11
C VAL A 87 3.45 -4.24 -7.67
N LEU A 88 4.47 -5.11 -7.69
CA LEU A 88 5.77 -4.82 -8.29
C LEU A 88 5.67 -4.62 -9.81
N ILE A 89 4.98 -5.50 -10.52
CA ILE A 89 4.71 -5.35 -11.97
C ILE A 89 3.96 -4.04 -12.22
N MET A 90 2.94 -3.73 -11.41
CA MET A 90 2.18 -2.49 -11.52
C MET A 90 3.05 -1.27 -11.25
N THR A 91 4.01 -1.35 -10.33
CA THR A 91 4.98 -0.28 -10.05
C THR A 91 5.89 -0.03 -11.25
N VAL A 92 6.40 -1.08 -11.89
CA VAL A 92 7.22 -0.96 -13.11
C VAL A 92 6.40 -0.39 -14.27
N LEU A 93 5.17 -0.87 -14.46
CA LEU A 93 4.26 -0.35 -15.47
C LEU A 93 3.92 1.12 -15.20
N ALA A 94 3.67 1.50 -13.95
CA ALA A 94 3.45 2.88 -13.55
C ALA A 94 4.65 3.77 -13.89
N ALA A 95 5.86 3.30 -13.60
CA ALA A 95 7.08 4.02 -13.92
C ALA A 95 7.23 4.23 -15.44
N PHE A 96 6.98 3.19 -16.24
CA PHE A 96 7.00 3.28 -17.69
C PHE A 96 5.96 4.29 -18.21
N LEU A 97 4.70 4.17 -17.76
CA LEU A 97 3.62 5.06 -18.18
C LEU A 97 3.91 6.51 -17.77
N GLY A 98 4.38 6.76 -16.54
CA GLY A 98 4.77 8.09 -16.07
C GLY A 98 5.87 8.71 -16.92
N ALA A 99 6.88 7.93 -17.31
CA ALA A 99 7.96 8.40 -18.17
C ALA A 99 7.46 8.73 -19.59
N THR A 100 6.65 7.85 -20.19
CA THR A 100 6.07 8.11 -21.52
C THR A 100 5.15 9.33 -21.52
N PHE A 101 4.34 9.50 -20.47
CA PHE A 101 3.47 10.66 -20.30
C PHE A 101 4.27 11.95 -20.14
N ALA A 102 5.39 11.91 -19.41
CA ALA A 102 6.29 13.06 -19.27
C ALA A 102 6.91 13.50 -20.59
N GLN A 103 7.31 12.56 -21.46
CA GLN A 103 7.84 12.86 -22.78
C GLN A 103 6.80 13.49 -23.72
N GLN A 104 5.54 13.08 -23.60
CA GLN A 104 4.43 13.64 -24.40
C GLN A 104 3.97 15.00 -23.88
N HIS A 105 4.15 15.26 -22.59
CA HIS A 105 3.77 16.51 -21.93
C HIS A 105 4.93 17.12 -21.14
N PRO A 106 5.98 17.64 -21.81
CA PRO A 106 7.07 18.33 -21.14
C PRO A 106 6.55 19.57 -20.39
N LEU A 107 6.97 19.73 -19.15
CA LEU A 107 6.62 20.91 -18.36
C LEU A 107 7.44 22.11 -18.84
N PRO A 108 6.85 23.32 -18.86
CA PRO A 108 7.60 24.55 -19.07
C PRO A 108 8.72 24.72 -18.01
N ALA A 109 9.87 25.26 -18.42
CA ALA A 109 11.08 25.32 -17.59
C ALA A 109 10.92 26.13 -16.29
N ASN A 110 9.96 27.04 -16.25
CA ASN A 110 9.62 27.86 -15.08
C ASN A 110 8.81 27.12 -14.00
N VAL A 111 8.32 25.91 -14.26
CA VAL A 111 7.51 25.14 -13.29
C VAL A 111 8.39 24.46 -12.23
N LEU A 112 9.61 24.07 -12.58
CA LEU A 112 10.57 23.39 -11.68
C LEU A 112 11.94 24.09 -11.69
N PRO A 113 12.06 25.32 -11.14
CA PRO A 113 13.31 26.08 -11.10
C PRO A 113 14.24 25.55 -10.00
N LEU A 114 14.88 24.41 -10.23
CA LEU A 114 15.80 23.80 -9.25
C LEU A 114 17.06 24.63 -9.01
N ASN A 115 17.41 25.51 -9.93
CA ASN A 115 18.53 26.45 -9.88
C ASN A 115 18.29 27.66 -8.96
N GLU A 116 17.05 27.94 -8.57
CA GLU A 116 16.67 29.09 -7.72
C GLU A 116 16.16 28.64 -6.34
N ILE A 117 16.52 27.43 -5.91
CA ILE A 117 16.13 26.90 -4.61
C ILE A 117 16.91 27.65 -3.52
N SER A 118 16.26 28.65 -2.92
CA SER A 118 16.74 29.33 -1.72
C SER A 118 16.03 28.81 -0.47
N ALA A 119 16.62 29.02 0.70
CA ALA A 119 15.94 28.78 1.98
C ALA A 119 14.61 29.56 2.09
N ASN A 120 14.53 30.72 1.43
CA ASN A 120 13.32 31.54 1.35
C ASN A 120 12.25 30.90 0.43
N THR A 121 12.64 30.15 -0.61
CA THR A 121 11.72 29.44 -1.51
C THR A 121 10.98 28.34 -0.75
N PHE A 122 11.70 27.52 0.05
CA PHE A 122 11.08 26.52 0.94
C PHE A 122 10.27 27.16 2.07
N GLY A 123 10.80 28.22 2.70
CA GLY A 123 10.10 28.95 3.76
C GLY A 123 8.84 29.66 3.30
N ASN A 124 8.75 30.08 2.04
CA ASN A 124 7.57 30.72 1.45
C ASN A 124 6.53 29.71 0.93
N LEU A 125 6.97 28.55 0.41
CA LEU A 125 6.06 27.44 0.05
C LEU A 125 5.29 26.91 1.27
N GLN A 126 5.92 26.91 2.45
CA GLN A 126 5.29 26.51 3.72
C GLN A 126 4.38 27.60 4.33
N LYS A 127 4.54 28.88 3.95
CA LYS A 127 3.82 30.02 4.54
C LYS A 127 2.55 30.44 3.79
N VAL A 128 2.14 29.70 2.75
CA VAL A 128 0.85 29.94 2.09
C VAL A 128 -0.27 29.53 3.04
N ARG A 129 -0.82 30.51 3.77
CA ARG A 129 -1.82 30.43 4.87
C ARG A 129 -3.11 29.63 4.61
N LEU A 130 -3.29 29.07 3.41
CA LEU A 130 -4.46 28.28 3.00
C LEU A 130 -4.16 26.78 2.81
N LEU A 131 -2.89 26.36 2.85
CA LEU A 131 -2.49 24.96 2.76
C LEU A 131 -2.01 24.45 4.12
N PRO A 132 -2.29 23.18 4.49
CA PRO A 132 -1.75 22.58 5.71
C PRO A 132 -0.22 22.68 5.71
N GLU A 133 0.38 23.04 6.85
CA GLU A 133 1.83 22.97 6.98
C GLU A 133 2.29 21.53 6.69
N ILE A 134 3.21 21.38 5.74
CA ILE A 134 3.82 20.09 5.41
C ILE A 134 4.77 19.72 6.55
N ASN A 135 4.19 19.19 7.62
CA ASN A 135 4.89 18.66 8.77
C ASN A 135 4.85 17.14 8.75
N THR A 136 5.66 16.52 9.62
CA THR A 136 5.75 15.06 9.73
C THR A 136 4.39 14.39 9.92
N SER A 137 3.52 14.96 10.75
CA SER A 137 2.19 14.41 11.01
C SER A 137 1.32 14.40 9.76
N PHE A 138 1.30 15.50 8.99
CA PHE A 138 0.52 15.61 7.76
C PHE A 138 0.93 14.53 6.75
N ILE A 139 2.24 14.41 6.46
CA ILE A 139 2.77 13.41 5.53
C ILE A 139 2.43 12.00 6.00
N PHE A 140 2.70 11.71 7.28
CA PHE A 140 2.45 10.41 7.89
C PHE A 140 0.98 9.97 7.78
N PHE A 141 0.05 10.83 8.22
CA PHE A 141 -1.37 10.52 8.17
C PHE A 141 -1.91 10.48 6.75
N ASN A 142 -1.37 11.27 5.82
CA ASN A 142 -1.75 11.19 4.41
C ASN A 142 -1.37 9.83 3.82
N ASN A 143 -0.13 9.37 4.02
CA ASN A 143 0.34 8.08 3.51
C ASN A 143 -0.43 6.90 4.14
N ILE A 144 -0.68 6.93 5.45
CA ILE A 144 -1.54 5.93 6.10
C ILE A 144 -2.95 5.95 5.53
N ARG A 145 -3.53 7.13 5.35
CA ARG A 145 -4.88 7.29 4.80
C ARG A 145 -4.97 6.67 3.41
N VAL A 146 -3.97 6.88 2.54
CA VAL A 146 -3.94 6.26 1.21
C VAL A 146 -3.95 4.72 1.31
N ILE A 147 -3.16 4.13 2.20
CA ILE A 147 -3.10 2.67 2.37
C ILE A 147 -4.41 2.12 2.96
N ILE A 148 -5.01 2.81 3.93
CA ILE A 148 -6.31 2.43 4.51
C ILE A 148 -7.42 2.54 3.47
N LEU A 149 -7.46 3.63 2.70
CA LEU A 149 -8.42 3.79 1.61
C LEU A 149 -8.23 2.70 0.56
N ALA A 150 -6.99 2.36 0.20
CA ALA A 150 -6.70 1.24 -0.70
C ALA A 150 -7.27 -0.07 -0.17
N ALA A 151 -7.11 -0.37 1.13
CA ALA A 151 -7.65 -1.57 1.75
C ALA A 151 -9.19 -1.60 1.75
N ILE A 152 -9.84 -0.51 2.12
CA ILE A 152 -11.30 -0.40 2.12
C ILE A 152 -11.84 -0.52 0.69
N SER A 153 -11.28 0.24 -0.24
CA SER A 153 -11.66 0.21 -1.65
C SER A 153 -11.39 -1.13 -2.31
N SER A 154 -10.42 -1.92 -1.81
CA SER A 154 -10.14 -3.26 -2.32
C SER A 154 -11.29 -4.24 -2.11
N VAL A 155 -12.05 -4.08 -1.01
CA VAL A 155 -13.27 -4.88 -0.77
C VAL A 155 -14.29 -4.67 -1.90
N PHE A 156 -14.47 -3.43 -2.35
CA PHE A 156 -15.47 -3.11 -3.38
C PHE A 156 -14.97 -3.35 -4.82
N SER A 157 -13.66 -3.42 -5.02
CA SER A 157 -13.03 -3.49 -6.35
C SER A 157 -12.30 -4.81 -6.62
N PHE A 158 -12.45 -5.80 -5.74
CA PHE A 158 -11.68 -7.06 -5.78
C PHE A 158 -10.16 -6.82 -5.81
N GLY A 159 -9.70 -5.71 -5.20
CA GLY A 159 -8.30 -5.32 -5.09
C GLY A 159 -7.75 -4.45 -6.23
N VAL A 160 -8.53 -4.22 -7.29
CA VAL A 160 -8.09 -3.41 -8.45
C VAL A 160 -7.74 -1.97 -8.04
N LEU A 161 -8.47 -1.37 -7.10
CA LEU A 161 -8.19 0.00 -6.67
C LEU A 161 -6.85 0.15 -5.93
N ALA A 162 -6.35 -0.89 -5.26
CA ALA A 162 -4.99 -0.85 -4.69
C ALA A 162 -3.91 -0.77 -5.79
N LEU A 163 -4.10 -1.52 -6.89
CA LEU A 163 -3.21 -1.46 -8.05
C LEU A 163 -3.30 -0.10 -8.76
N PHE A 164 -4.50 0.45 -8.89
CA PHE A 164 -4.69 1.77 -9.49
C PHE A 164 -4.06 2.90 -8.68
N LEU A 165 -4.17 2.88 -7.34
CA LEU A 165 -3.49 3.84 -6.48
C LEU A 165 -1.96 3.70 -6.55
N THR A 166 -1.45 2.47 -6.67
CA THR A 166 -0.03 2.21 -6.95
C THR A 166 0.39 2.83 -8.28
N LEU A 167 -0.45 2.71 -9.32
CA LEU A 167 -0.22 3.29 -10.65
C LEU A 167 -0.07 4.80 -10.57
N ILE A 168 -1.01 5.49 -9.92
CA ILE A 168 -0.98 6.95 -9.81
C ILE A 168 0.27 7.41 -9.06
N ASN A 169 0.55 6.82 -7.90
CA ASN A 169 1.63 7.30 -7.05
C ASN A 169 3.02 7.08 -7.71
N MET A 170 3.30 5.86 -8.13
CA MET A 170 4.59 5.53 -8.74
C MET A 170 4.74 6.15 -10.15
N GLY A 171 3.63 6.33 -10.86
CA GLY A 171 3.59 7.05 -12.13
C GLY A 171 3.93 8.51 -11.98
N LEU A 172 3.41 9.19 -10.94
CA LEU A 172 3.73 10.58 -10.64
C LEU A 172 5.21 10.77 -10.29
N VAL A 173 5.79 9.89 -9.46
CA VAL A 173 7.22 9.94 -9.14
C VAL A 173 8.08 9.79 -10.41
N SER A 174 7.78 8.81 -11.26
CA SER A 174 8.49 8.61 -12.52
C SER A 174 8.31 9.78 -13.50
N PHE A 175 7.10 10.34 -13.56
CA PHE A 175 6.82 11.52 -14.34
C PHE A 175 7.73 12.68 -13.92
N ILE A 176 7.78 12.99 -12.61
CA ILE A 176 8.62 14.08 -12.09
C ILE A 176 10.10 13.83 -12.41
N ILE A 177 10.63 12.64 -12.13
CA ILE A 177 12.03 12.30 -12.45
C ILE A 177 12.32 12.52 -13.94
N THR A 178 11.40 12.11 -14.82
CA THR A 178 11.57 12.28 -16.27
C THR A 178 11.55 13.75 -16.67
N GLN A 179 10.70 14.58 -16.05
CA GLN A 179 10.72 16.04 -16.27
C GLN A 179 12.07 16.66 -15.87
N ILE A 180 12.67 16.21 -14.76
CA ILE A 180 14.01 16.67 -14.34
C ILE A 180 15.06 16.36 -15.42
N VAL A 181 15.01 15.18 -16.04
CA VAL A 181 15.89 14.82 -17.16
C VAL A 181 15.66 15.72 -18.37
N LEU A 182 14.39 15.94 -18.75
CA LEU A 182 14.02 16.75 -19.92
C LEU A 182 14.42 18.23 -19.76
N LEU A 183 14.41 18.74 -18.53
CA LEU A 183 14.87 20.10 -18.19
C LEU A 183 16.40 20.22 -18.11
N GLY A 184 17.15 19.14 -18.34
CA GLY A 184 18.61 19.13 -18.33
C GLY A 184 19.25 19.09 -16.95
N TYR A 185 18.47 18.85 -15.89
CA TYR A 185 19.00 18.68 -14.54
C TYR A 185 19.57 17.26 -14.35
N ASN A 186 20.48 17.11 -13.39
CA ASN A 186 21.03 15.79 -13.05
C ASN A 186 19.98 14.95 -12.30
N PRO A 187 19.45 13.85 -12.89
CA PRO A 187 18.42 13.03 -12.27
C PRO A 187 18.93 12.26 -11.05
N TRP A 188 20.21 11.89 -11.04
CA TRP A 188 20.81 11.17 -9.91
C TRP A 188 20.96 12.05 -8.69
N LEU A 189 21.34 13.31 -8.90
CA LEU A 189 21.36 14.30 -7.82
C LEU A 189 19.94 14.50 -7.27
N PHE A 190 18.96 14.68 -8.16
CA PHE A 190 17.56 14.84 -7.75
C PHE A 190 17.05 13.65 -6.94
N VAL A 191 17.26 12.41 -7.43
CA VAL A 191 16.86 11.21 -6.69
C VAL A 191 17.59 11.13 -5.35
N ALA A 192 18.89 11.40 -5.30
CA ALA A 192 19.69 11.32 -4.09
C ALA A 192 19.28 12.35 -3.02
N THR A 193 18.82 13.54 -3.40
CA THR A 193 18.46 14.60 -2.46
C THR A 193 16.98 14.67 -2.15
N PHE A 194 16.10 14.50 -3.14
CA PHE A 194 14.65 14.68 -2.99
C PHE A 194 13.90 13.39 -2.69
N ILE A 195 14.42 12.20 -3.05
CA ILE A 195 13.64 10.95 -2.95
C ILE A 195 14.32 9.97 -2.00
N LEU A 196 15.59 9.66 -2.23
CA LEU A 196 16.30 8.60 -1.55
C LEU A 196 16.27 8.70 -0.01
N PRO A 197 16.42 9.87 0.63
CA PRO A 197 16.50 9.95 2.09
C PRO A 197 15.29 9.34 2.80
N HIS A 198 14.07 9.63 2.34
CA HIS A 198 12.83 9.09 2.91
C HIS A 198 12.30 7.89 2.12
N GLY A 199 12.55 7.84 0.81
CA GLY A 199 12.05 6.84 -0.13
C GLY A 199 12.53 5.42 0.17
N ILE A 200 13.71 5.25 0.80
CA ILE A 200 14.18 3.94 1.27
C ILE A 200 13.26 3.31 2.32
N PHE A 201 12.49 4.12 3.06
CA PHE A 201 11.52 3.65 4.05
C PHE A 201 10.10 3.66 3.47
N GLU A 202 9.74 4.71 2.73
CA GLU A 202 8.40 4.86 2.16
C GLU A 202 8.09 3.79 1.12
N ILE A 203 8.98 3.55 0.15
CA ILE A 203 8.71 2.65 -0.97
C ILE A 203 8.42 1.22 -0.46
N PRO A 204 9.23 0.60 0.42
CA PRO A 204 8.89 -0.69 1.00
C PRO A 204 7.56 -0.67 1.76
N ALA A 205 7.28 0.38 2.53
CA ALA A 205 6.05 0.49 3.30
C ALA A 205 4.80 0.53 2.40
N ILE A 206 4.84 1.32 1.32
CA ILE A 206 3.75 1.41 0.34
C ILE A 206 3.57 0.09 -0.40
N LEU A 207 4.66 -0.54 -0.88
CA LEU A 207 4.58 -1.82 -1.58
C LEU A 207 3.95 -2.90 -0.71
N LEU A 208 4.33 -2.98 0.57
CA LEU A 208 3.73 -3.90 1.53
C LEU A 208 2.26 -3.55 1.81
N GLY A 209 1.95 -2.29 2.08
CA GLY A 209 0.58 -1.84 2.33
C GLY A 209 -0.36 -2.18 1.17
N MET A 210 0.06 -1.88 -0.07
CA MET A 210 -0.71 -2.17 -1.28
C MET A 210 -0.84 -3.67 -1.55
N THR A 211 0.19 -4.47 -1.24
CA THR A 211 0.16 -5.94 -1.36
C THR A 211 -0.94 -6.54 -0.48
N PHE A 212 -1.01 -6.14 0.79
CA PHE A 212 -2.02 -6.66 1.72
C PHE A 212 -3.40 -6.06 1.46
N ALA A 213 -3.50 -4.80 0.99
CA ALA A 213 -4.75 -4.22 0.52
C ALA A 213 -5.32 -5.00 -0.68
N LEU A 214 -4.51 -5.29 -1.70
CA LEU A 214 -4.87 -6.13 -2.83
C LEU A 214 -5.34 -7.52 -2.36
N ARG A 215 -4.68 -8.12 -1.37
CA ARG A 215 -5.06 -9.42 -0.83
C ARG A 215 -6.46 -9.43 -0.19
N ILE A 216 -6.86 -8.35 0.49
CA ILE A 216 -8.21 -8.21 1.06
C ILE A 216 -9.26 -8.34 -0.05
N GLY A 217 -9.09 -7.60 -1.15
CA GLY A 217 -10.02 -7.68 -2.28
C GLY A 217 -10.00 -9.04 -2.98
N ALA A 218 -8.82 -9.61 -3.16
CA ALA A 218 -8.67 -10.94 -3.76
C ALA A 218 -9.31 -12.06 -2.93
N ALA A 219 -9.46 -11.88 -1.61
CA ALA A 219 -10.11 -12.85 -0.73
C ALA A 219 -11.59 -13.06 -1.06
N LEU A 220 -12.24 -12.07 -1.67
CA LEU A 220 -13.64 -12.17 -2.07
C LEU A 220 -13.86 -13.12 -3.26
N VAL A 221 -12.86 -13.21 -4.14
CA VAL A 221 -12.89 -14.10 -5.32
C VAL A 221 -12.24 -15.43 -4.99
N SER A 222 -11.14 -15.38 -4.22
CA SER A 222 -10.42 -16.56 -3.78
C SER A 222 -10.07 -16.50 -2.29
N PRO A 223 -10.99 -16.96 -1.43
CA PRO A 223 -10.73 -17.16 -0.02
C PRO A 223 -9.50 -18.05 0.20
N PRO A 224 -8.74 -17.83 1.29
CA PRO A 224 -7.69 -18.74 1.74
C PRO A 224 -8.19 -20.19 1.80
N PRO A 225 -7.36 -21.20 1.48
CA PRO A 225 -7.76 -22.60 1.54
C PRO A 225 -8.28 -22.99 2.92
N GLY A 226 -9.38 -23.75 2.97
CA GLY A 226 -9.96 -24.23 4.22
C GLY A 226 -10.80 -23.22 5.01
N LEU A 227 -10.96 -22.00 4.49
CA LEU A 227 -11.83 -20.97 5.08
C LEU A 227 -12.98 -20.61 4.14
N ASP A 228 -14.13 -20.29 4.73
CA ASP A 228 -15.22 -19.66 3.99
C ASP A 228 -14.90 -18.19 3.65
N LEU A 229 -15.80 -17.56 2.90
CA LEU A 229 -15.66 -16.17 2.46
C LEU A 229 -15.49 -15.19 3.64
N GLY A 230 -16.31 -15.30 4.68
CA GLY A 230 -16.31 -14.38 5.82
C GLY A 230 -15.03 -14.53 6.64
N GLN A 231 -14.68 -15.76 7.01
CA GLN A 231 -13.45 -16.08 7.73
C GLN A 231 -12.21 -15.68 6.92
N GLY A 232 -12.21 -15.95 5.62
CA GLY A 232 -11.14 -15.57 4.71
C GLY A 232 -10.91 -14.06 4.70
N LEU A 233 -12.00 -13.28 4.63
CA LEU A 233 -11.93 -11.82 4.69
C LEU A 233 -11.38 -11.34 6.04
N VAL A 234 -11.91 -11.86 7.16
CA VAL A 234 -11.45 -11.49 8.51
C VAL A 234 -9.96 -11.83 8.71
N LEU A 235 -9.49 -12.98 8.22
CA LEU A 235 -8.06 -13.34 8.27
C LEU A 235 -7.20 -12.35 7.47
N THR A 236 -7.61 -12.00 6.25
CA THR A 236 -6.83 -11.07 5.42
C THR A 236 -6.80 -9.66 6.00
N ILE A 237 -7.89 -9.19 6.62
CA ILE A 237 -7.93 -7.91 7.34
C ILE A 237 -7.03 -7.97 8.58
N ALA A 238 -7.06 -9.06 9.35
CA ALA A 238 -6.17 -9.23 10.49
C ALA A 238 -4.69 -9.18 10.08
N ASN A 239 -4.31 -9.90 9.02
CA ASN A 239 -2.94 -9.87 8.49
C ASN A 239 -2.54 -8.49 7.95
N PHE A 240 -3.45 -7.80 7.25
CA PHE A 240 -3.23 -6.43 6.82
C PHE A 240 -2.98 -5.51 8.01
N LEU A 241 -3.79 -5.58 9.06
CA LEU A 241 -3.62 -4.73 10.25
C LEU A 241 -2.32 -5.04 11.00
N LYS A 242 -1.88 -6.31 11.07
CA LYS A 242 -0.54 -6.64 11.63
C LYS A 242 0.57 -5.92 10.88
N ILE A 243 0.58 -6.06 9.55
CA ILE A 243 1.61 -5.46 8.70
C ILE A 243 1.51 -3.94 8.72
N LEU A 244 0.29 -3.40 8.72
CA LEU A 244 0.04 -1.97 8.82
C LEU A 244 0.66 -1.41 10.10
N ILE A 245 0.27 -1.96 11.26
CA ILE A 245 0.64 -1.42 12.57
C ILE A 245 2.12 -1.64 12.89
N PHE A 246 2.64 -2.84 12.61
CA PHE A 246 3.98 -3.23 13.07
C PHE A 246 5.07 -3.07 12.01
N VAL A 247 4.75 -2.77 10.75
CA VAL A 247 5.77 -2.61 9.70
C VAL A 247 5.58 -1.30 8.95
N VAL A 248 4.40 -1.11 8.34
CA VAL A 248 4.14 0.03 7.46
C VAL A 248 4.13 1.34 8.25
N MET A 249 3.38 1.43 9.36
CA MET A 249 3.31 2.65 10.16
C MET A 249 4.69 3.08 10.70
N PRO A 250 5.52 2.20 11.32
CA PRO A 250 6.87 2.57 11.73
C PRO A 250 7.74 3.10 10.59
N LEU A 251 7.71 2.44 9.42
CA LEU A 251 8.48 2.87 8.25
C LEU A 251 7.99 4.22 7.70
N LEU A 252 6.67 4.42 7.59
CA LEU A 252 6.10 5.68 7.12
C LEU A 252 6.34 6.83 8.11
N LEU A 253 6.36 6.56 9.42
CA LEU A 253 6.67 7.59 10.41
C LEU A 253 8.12 8.06 10.25
N LEU A 254 9.04 7.11 10.07
CA LEU A 254 10.45 7.42 9.83
C LEU A 254 10.63 8.16 8.49
N ALA A 255 9.97 7.70 7.42
CA ALA A 255 9.96 8.38 6.13
C ALA A 255 9.46 9.83 6.25
N ALA A 256 8.30 10.04 6.86
CA ALA A 256 7.69 11.36 7.03
C ALA A 256 8.54 12.30 7.91
N TYR A 257 9.24 11.76 8.90
CA TYR A 257 10.18 12.55 9.70
C TYR A 257 11.37 13.02 8.85
N ILE A 258 11.97 12.11 8.08
CA ILE A 258 13.09 12.42 7.18
C ILE A 258 12.64 13.37 6.08
N GLU A 259 11.45 13.19 5.52
CA GLU A 259 10.90 14.04 4.46
C GLU A 259 10.62 15.46 4.94
N ALA A 260 9.99 15.63 6.10
CA ALA A 260 9.65 16.96 6.59
C ALA A 260 10.86 17.72 7.17
N ASN A 261 11.82 17.01 7.80
CA ASN A 261 12.86 17.67 8.59
C ASN A 261 14.25 17.61 7.94
N ILE A 262 14.60 16.52 7.27
CA ILE A 262 15.97 16.26 6.78
C ILE A 262 16.10 16.53 5.29
N THR A 263 15.14 16.06 4.49
CA THR A 263 15.12 16.20 3.03
C THR A 263 15.27 17.66 2.58
N PRO A 264 14.57 18.66 3.17
CA PRO A 264 14.74 20.06 2.78
C PRO A 264 16.15 20.58 3.07
N GLN A 265 16.78 20.15 4.18
CA GLN A 265 18.14 20.55 4.52
C GLN A 265 19.15 19.99 3.51
N ILE A 266 19.00 18.72 3.12
CA ILE A 266 19.83 18.09 2.09
C ILE A 266 19.64 18.84 0.76
N VAL A 267 18.40 19.10 0.35
CA VAL A 267 18.12 19.82 -0.90
C VAL A 267 18.77 21.21 -0.89
N ILE A 268 18.59 22.00 0.18
CA ILE A 268 19.21 23.32 0.32
C ILE A 268 20.74 23.21 0.25
N ALA A 269 21.36 22.23 0.92
CA ALA A 269 22.81 22.09 0.93
C ALA A 269 23.43 21.84 -0.45
N PHE A 270 22.69 21.20 -1.37
CA PHE A 270 23.17 20.86 -2.71
C PHE A 270 22.68 21.81 -3.81
N TYR A 271 21.53 22.47 -3.63
CA TYR A 271 20.91 23.32 -4.65
C TYR A 271 20.91 24.81 -4.33
N ALA A 272 21.07 25.22 -3.06
CA ALA A 272 21.21 26.64 -2.73
C ALA A 272 22.59 27.12 -3.16
N LYS A 273 22.61 27.89 -4.25
CA LYS A 273 23.76 28.71 -4.68
C LYS A 273 23.50 30.16 -4.33
#